data_AF-A0A846N992-F1
#
_entry.id   AF-A0A846N992-F1
#
_cell.length_a   1.000
_cell.length_b   1.000
_cell.length_c   1.000
_cell.angle_alpha   90.00
_cell.angle_beta   90.00
_cell.angle_gamma   90.00
#
_symmetry.space_group_name_H-M   'P 1'
#
loop_
_entity.id
_entity.type
_entity.pdbx_description
1 polymer ?
#
loop_
_entity_poly.entity_id
_entity_poly.type
_entity_poly.pdbx_seq_one_letter_code
_entity_poly.pdbx_strand_id
1 'polypeptide(L)'
;MSVEEYAEILSDFGLTRNEAKVYVATAKLGLASVSRVSKASGVRREDVYRMLPKLQKLGLIEKILGKPVKVRATPVEDGLSFLIKQQEELASMRLSQLLAKKSEFLKNFEAYQVKPMEREGDH
;
A
#
# COMPACT_ATOMS: atom_id res chain seq x y z
N MET A 1 2.34 -24.01 1.00
CA MET A 1 2.64 -22.82 0.19
C MET A 1 3.96 -22.20 0.65
N SER A 2 4.77 -21.70 -0.27
CA SER A 2 6.04 -21.01 -0.07
C SER A 2 5.84 -19.54 0.32
N VAL A 3 6.91 -18.89 0.78
CA VAL A 3 6.88 -17.44 1.09
C VAL A 3 6.55 -16.64 -0.17
N GLU A 4 7.03 -17.08 -1.32
CA GLU A 4 6.75 -16.50 -2.64
C GLU A 4 5.27 -16.56 -3.01
N GLU A 5 4.63 -17.72 -2.84
CA GLU A 5 3.20 -17.90 -3.16
C GLU A 5 2.30 -17.03 -2.27
N TYR A 6 2.59 -16.95 -0.97
CA TYR A 6 1.86 -16.04 -0.08
C TYR A 6 2.13 -14.57 -0.41
N ALA A 7 3.35 -14.22 -0.82
CA ALA A 7 3.70 -12.86 -1.17
C ALA A 7 3.02 -12.37 -2.45
N GLU A 8 2.80 -13.27 -3.40
CA GLU A 8 2.03 -13.00 -4.61
C GLU A 8 0.59 -12.64 -4.26
N ILE A 9 -0.08 -13.47 -3.45
CA ILE A 9 -1.45 -13.20 -2.99
C ILE A 9 -1.53 -11.85 -2.26
N LEU A 10 -0.63 -11.60 -1.31
CA LEU A 10 -0.62 -10.35 -0.54
C LEU A 10 -0.30 -9.11 -1.38
N SER A 11 0.20 -9.28 -2.61
CA SER A 11 0.38 -8.15 -3.52
C SER A 11 -0.96 -7.57 -3.98
N ASP A 12 -1.99 -8.41 -4.11
CA ASP A 12 -3.36 -7.99 -4.42
C ASP A 12 -3.99 -7.17 -3.28
N PHE A 13 -3.46 -7.30 -2.06
CA PHE A 13 -3.88 -6.54 -0.89
C PHE A 13 -3.15 -5.20 -0.75
N GLY A 14 -2.29 -4.84 -1.72
CA GLY A 14 -1.60 -3.55 -1.79
C GLY A 14 -0.22 -3.51 -1.14
N LEU A 15 0.35 -4.66 -0.78
CA LEU A 15 1.77 -4.76 -0.43
C LEU A 15 2.62 -4.89 -1.69
N THR A 16 3.85 -4.38 -1.64
CA THR A 16 4.86 -4.80 -2.62
C THR A 16 5.30 -6.24 -2.32
N ARG A 17 5.84 -6.93 -3.32
CA ARG A 17 6.33 -8.31 -3.16
C ARG A 17 7.32 -8.45 -2.00
N ASN A 18 8.25 -7.51 -1.82
CA ASN A 18 9.23 -7.57 -0.74
C ASN A 18 8.61 -7.30 0.64
N GLU A 19 7.65 -6.38 0.72
CA GLU A 19 6.89 -6.12 1.96
C GLU A 19 6.12 -7.36 2.39
N ALA A 20 5.45 -8.01 1.44
CA ALA A 20 4.70 -9.23 1.68
C ALA A 20 5.62 -10.38 2.11
N LYS A 21 6.75 -10.59 1.43
CA LYS A 21 7.76 -11.59 1.86
C LYS A 21 8.24 -11.35 3.29
N VAL A 22 8.50 -10.10 3.66
CA VAL A 22 8.93 -9.74 5.02
C VAL A 22 7.83 -10.02 6.04
N TYR A 23 6.58 -9.65 5.75
CA TYR A 23 5.46 -9.91 6.64
C TYR A 23 5.24 -11.42 6.85
N VAL A 24 5.16 -12.20 5.76
CA VAL A 24 4.97 -13.67 5.81
C VAL A 24 6.11 -14.35 6.56
N ALA A 25 7.36 -13.98 6.27
CA ALA A 25 8.51 -14.53 6.97
C ALA A 25 8.48 -14.20 8.47
N THR A 26 8.08 -12.98 8.82
CA THR A 26 7.96 -12.57 10.23
C THR A 26 6.83 -13.33 10.92
N ALA A 27 5.66 -13.48 10.29
CA ALA A 27 4.53 -14.25 10.81
C ALA A 27 4.90 -15.72 11.05
N LYS A 28 5.62 -16.34 10.11
CA LYS A 28 6.12 -17.71 10.26
C LYS A 28 7.14 -17.86 11.39
N LEU A 29 7.98 -16.85 11.62
CA LEU A 29 9.02 -16.88 12.64
C LEU A 29 8.53 -16.47 14.04
N GLY A 30 7.39 -15.78 14.13
CA GLY A 30 6.91 -15.16 15.37
C GLY A 30 7.79 -13.97 15.78
N LEU A 31 8.40 -14.03 16.97
CA LEU A 31 9.34 -13.00 17.43
C LEU A 31 10.76 -13.29 16.90
N ALA A 32 11.24 -12.45 15.98
CA ALA A 32 12.51 -12.68 15.30
C ALA A 32 13.36 -11.42 15.17
N SER A 33 14.68 -11.58 15.07
CA SER A 33 15.57 -10.46 14.72
C SER A 33 15.44 -10.11 13.24
N VAL A 34 15.72 -8.85 12.88
CA VAL A 34 15.72 -8.41 11.48
C VAL A 34 16.67 -9.24 10.60
N SER A 35 17.78 -9.72 11.16
CA SER A 35 18.70 -10.63 10.47
C SER A 35 18.04 -11.98 10.11
N ARG A 36 17.28 -12.57 11.05
CA ARG A 36 16.55 -13.82 10.78
C ARG A 36 15.44 -13.62 9.76
N VAL A 37 14.72 -12.49 9.84
CA VAL A 37 13.67 -12.15 8.87
C VAL A 37 14.27 -12.00 7.48
N SER A 38 15.38 -11.26 7.34
CA SER A 38 16.10 -11.10 6.07
C SER A 38 16.48 -12.44 5.44
N LYS A 39 17.05 -13.37 6.24
CA LYS A 39 17.40 -14.71 5.75
C LYS A 39 16.17 -15.52 5.32
N ALA A 40 15.08 -15.45 6.07
CA ALA A 40 13.87 -16.22 5.80
C ALA A 40 13.02 -15.66 4.65
N SER A 41 13.03 -14.34 4.44
CA SER A 41 12.31 -13.68 3.35
C SER A 41 13.10 -13.59 2.05
N GLY A 42 14.42 -13.83 2.10
CA GLY A 42 15.32 -13.58 0.96
C GLY A 42 15.49 -12.11 0.62
N VAL A 43 15.03 -11.19 1.48
CA VAL A 43 15.16 -9.74 1.29
C VAL A 43 16.36 -9.23 2.05
N ARG A 44 17.15 -8.36 1.43
CA ARG A 44 18.36 -7.79 2.06
C ARG A 44 18.02 -7.02 3.33
N ARG A 45 18.90 -7.07 4.32
CA ARG A 45 18.64 -6.61 5.68
C ARG A 45 18.32 -5.10 5.73
N GLU A 46 19.01 -4.30 4.93
CA GLU A 46 18.78 -2.87 4.75
C GLU A 46 17.39 -2.56 4.18
N ASP A 47 16.91 -3.38 3.24
CA ASP A 47 15.58 -3.24 2.65
C ASP A 47 14.51 -3.64 3.68
N VAL A 48 14.76 -4.66 4.53
CA VAL A 48 13.87 -4.99 5.65
C VAL A 48 13.72 -3.78 6.58
N TYR A 49 14.82 -3.17 7.02
CA TYR A 49 14.77 -1.97 7.88
C TYR A 49 14.00 -0.81 7.22
N ARG A 50 14.15 -0.61 5.91
CA ARG A 50 13.44 0.45 5.16
C ARG A 50 11.92 0.21 5.13
N MET A 51 11.48 -1.05 5.11
CA MET A 51 10.06 -1.41 5.06
C MET A 51 9.38 -1.43 6.44
N LEU A 52 10.14 -1.56 7.53
CA LEU A 52 9.56 -1.64 8.88
C LEU A 52 8.61 -0.47 9.20
N PRO A 53 8.95 0.81 8.98
CA PRO A 53 8.05 1.91 9.31
C PRO A 53 6.69 1.82 8.60
N LYS A 54 6.69 1.41 7.33
CA LYS A 54 5.45 1.23 6.58
C LYS A 54 4.65 0.05 7.10
N LEU A 55 5.28 -1.12 7.28
CA LEU A 55 4.61 -2.31 7.82
C LEU A 55 4.07 -2.07 9.24
N GLN A 56 4.75 -1.26 10.06
CA GLN A 56 4.27 -0.83 11.36
C GLN A 56 3.05 0.12 11.24
N LYS A 57 3.09 1.09 10.32
CA LYS A 57 1.96 1.99 10.05
C LYS A 57 0.72 1.23 9.56
N LEU A 58 0.92 0.14 8.82
CA LEU A 58 -0.15 -0.77 8.39
C LEU A 58 -0.66 -1.68 9.51
N GLY A 59 -0.05 -1.66 10.69
CA GLY A 59 -0.39 -2.56 11.79
C GLY A 59 0.02 -4.01 11.56
N LEU A 60 0.90 -4.29 10.59
CA LEU A 60 1.31 -5.64 10.23
C LEU A 60 2.49 -6.16 11.05
N ILE A 61 3.34 -5.26 11.52
CA ILE A 61 4.53 -5.61 12.30
C ILE A 61 4.65 -4.68 13.49
N GLU A 62 5.11 -5.21 14.61
CA GLU A 62 5.56 -4.47 15.77
C GLU A 62 7.07 -4.61 15.92
N LYS A 63 7.75 -3.51 16.23
CA LYS A 63 9.18 -3.50 16.55
C LYS A 63 9.36 -3.60 18.06
N ILE A 64 10.12 -4.59 18.50
CA ILE A 64 10.53 -4.75 19.89
C ILE A 64 11.92 -4.10 20.06
N LEU A 65 11.97 -3.04 20.86
CA LEU A 65 13.19 -2.31 21.16
C LEU A 65 14.16 -3.19 21.96
N GLY A 66 15.43 -3.17 21.57
CA GLY A 66 16.48 -3.98 22.17
C GLY A 66 17.67 -4.19 21.23
N LYS A 67 18.72 -4.84 21.74
CA LYS A 67 19.90 -5.25 20.97
C LYS A 67 19.98 -6.78 20.96
N PRO A 68 19.78 -7.45 19.81
CA PRO A 68 19.42 -6.90 18.49
C PRO A 68 17.95 -6.47 18.43
N VAL A 69 17.62 -5.61 17.45
CA VAL A 69 16.24 -5.25 17.12
C VAL A 69 15.48 -6.51 16.72
N LYS A 70 14.33 -6.73 17.39
CA LYS A 70 13.40 -7.81 17.05
C LYS A 70 12.09 -7.22 16.52
N VAL A 71 11.38 -8.04 15.77
CA VAL A 71 10.07 -7.74 15.21
C VAL A 71 9.14 -8.91 15.45
N ARG A 72 7.85 -8.60 15.55
CA ARG A 72 6.77 -9.56 15.64
C ARG A 72 5.72 -9.17 14.61
N ALA A 73 5.16 -10.15 13.91
CA ALA A 73 4.03 -9.90 13.03
C ALA A 73 2.72 -9.94 13.82
N THR A 74 1.79 -9.09 13.43
CA THR A 74 0.38 -9.23 13.77
C THR A 74 -0.15 -10.55 13.20
N PRO A 75 -1.07 -11.26 13.90
CA PRO A 75 -1.73 -12.44 13.36
C PRO A 75 -2.25 -12.23 11.93
N VAL A 76 -2.17 -13.27 11.11
CA VAL A 76 -2.44 -13.15 9.66
C VAL A 76 -3.88 -12.69 9.37
N GLU A 77 -4.84 -13.18 10.15
CA GLU A 77 -6.25 -12.79 10.03
C GLU A 77 -6.47 -11.29 10.27
N ASP A 78 -5.92 -10.76 11.36
CA ASP A 78 -5.97 -9.34 11.68
C ASP A 78 -5.22 -8.51 10.63
N GLY A 79 -4.04 -8.97 10.20
CA GLY A 79 -3.23 -8.30 9.19
C GLY A 79 -3.95 -8.18 7.84
N LEU A 80 -4.61 -9.25 7.39
CA LEU A 80 -5.45 -9.21 6.19
C LEU A 80 -6.64 -8.25 6.35
N SER A 81 -7.26 -8.22 7.53
CA SER A 81 -8.35 -7.27 7.83
C SER A 81 -7.88 -5.82 7.76
N PHE A 82 -6.67 -5.52 8.27
CA PHE A 82 -6.07 -4.18 8.18
C PHE A 82 -5.76 -3.78 6.73
N LEU A 83 -5.28 -4.73 5.92
CA LEU A 83 -5.02 -4.47 4.50
C LEU A 83 -6.29 -4.21 3.72
N ILE A 84 -7.36 -5.00 3.93
CA ILE A 84 -8.66 -4.78 3.29
C ILE A 84 -9.20 -3.39 3.64
N LYS A 85 -9.20 -3.05 4.93
CA LYS A 85 -9.66 -1.73 5.39
C LYS A 85 -8.88 -0.58 4.72
N GLN A 86 -7.56 -0.73 4.59
CA GLN A 86 -6.76 0.25 3.86
C GLN A 86 -7.19 0.38 2.38
N GLN A 87 -7.47 -0.73 1.69
CA GLN A 87 -7.93 -0.67 0.30
C GLN A 87 -9.29 0.04 0.18
N GLU A 88 -10.21 -0.24 1.11
CA GLU A 88 -11.50 0.44 1.17
C GLU A 88 -11.35 1.97 1.35
N GLU A 89 -10.46 2.39 2.26
CA GLU A 89 -10.16 3.82 2.48
C GLU A 89 -9.57 4.47 1.21
N LEU A 90 -8.59 3.82 0.58
CA LEU A 90 -7.96 4.31 -0.65
C LEU A 90 -8.95 4.40 -1.82
N ALA A 91 -9.80 3.39 -1.99
CA ALA A 91 -10.84 3.38 -3.01
C ALA A 91 -11.87 4.50 -2.80
N SER A 92 -12.29 4.70 -1.55
CA SER A 92 -13.24 5.76 -1.18
C SER A 92 -12.68 7.17 -1.43
N MET A 93 -11.40 7.39 -1.10
CA MET A 93 -10.70 8.64 -1.40
C MET A 93 -10.59 8.87 -2.91
N ARG A 94 -10.21 7.84 -3.67
CA ARG A 94 -10.09 7.92 -5.13
C ARG A 94 -11.42 8.22 -5.80
N LEU A 95 -12.51 7.58 -5.35
CA LEU A 95 -13.85 7.84 -5.85
C LEU A 95 -14.25 9.30 -5.62
N SER A 96 -14.04 9.82 -4.41
CA SER A 96 -14.31 11.22 -4.07
C SER A 96 -13.54 12.19 -4.98
N GLN A 97 -12.25 11.92 -5.24
CA GLN A 97 -11.44 12.73 -6.16
C GLN A 97 -11.97 12.68 -7.60
N LEU A 98 -12.39 11.51 -8.08
CA LEU A 98 -12.95 11.37 -9.43
C LEU A 98 -14.28 12.12 -9.58
N LEU A 99 -15.14 12.08 -8.57
CA LEU A 99 -16.39 12.83 -8.56
C LEU A 99 -16.15 14.35 -8.58
N ALA A 100 -15.18 14.84 -7.80
CA ALA A 100 -14.79 16.25 -7.82
C ALA A 100 -14.26 16.68 -9.20
N LYS A 101 -13.33 15.90 -9.77
CA LYS A 101 -12.78 16.15 -11.11
C LYS A 101 -13.86 16.11 -12.19
N LYS A 102 -14.84 15.20 -12.11
CA LYS A 102 -15.98 15.15 -13.02
C LYS A 102 -16.78 16.45 -12.97
N SER A 103 -17.11 16.93 -11.77
CA SER A 103 -17.87 18.18 -11.61
C SER A 103 -17.14 19.38 -12.20
N GLU A 104 -15.85 19.52 -11.91
CA GLU A 104 -14.99 20.56 -12.48
C GLU A 104 -14.91 20.49 -14.00
N PHE A 105 -14.69 19.28 -14.53
CA PHE A 105 -14.63 19.04 -15.97
C PHE A 105 -15.92 19.46 -16.68
N LEU A 106 -17.09 19.07 -16.15
CA LEU A 106 -18.39 19.41 -16.76
C LEU A 106 -18.64 20.92 -16.76
N LYS A 107 -18.35 21.63 -15.66
CA LYS A 107 -18.48 23.10 -15.59
C LYS A 107 -17.63 23.80 -16.66
N ASN A 108 -16.37 23.37 -16.79
CA ASN A 108 -15.45 23.95 -17.75
C ASN A 108 -15.84 23.61 -19.20
N PHE A 109 -16.38 22.41 -19.43
CA PHE A 109 -16.82 21.98 -20.74
C PHE A 109 -18.09 22.72 -21.20
N GLU A 110 -19.05 22.95 -20.31
CA GLU A 110 -20.22 23.78 -20.60
C GLU A 110 -19.82 25.23 -20.92
N ALA A 111 -18.92 25.82 -20.13
CA ALA A 111 -18.39 27.16 -20.40
C ALA A 111 -17.63 27.25 -21.73
N TYR A 112 -17.00 26.16 -22.17
CA TYR A 112 -16.35 26.06 -23.49
C TYR A 112 -17.37 26.04 -24.63
N GLN A 113 -18.50 25.33 -24.48
CA GLN A 113 -19.56 25.27 -25.49
C GLN A 113 -20.33 26.60 -25.64
N VAL A 114 -20.35 27.45 -24.60
CA VAL A 114 -21.11 28.72 -24.60
C VAL A 114 -20.31 29.89 -25.19
N LYS A 115 -18.98 29.80 -25.34
CA LYS A 115 -18.22 30.82 -26.09
C LYS A 115 -18.52 30.66 -27.58
N PRO A 116 -19.27 31.58 -28.23
CA PRO A 116 -19.47 31.52 -29.66
C PRO A 116 -18.10 31.68 -30.32
N MET A 117 -17.85 30.92 -31.38
CA MET A 117 -16.94 31.37 -32.45
C MET A 117 -17.41 32.77 -32.84
N GLU A 118 -16.71 33.80 -32.35
CA GLU A 118 -16.81 35.13 -32.94
C GLU A 118 -16.47 34.94 -34.41
N ARG A 119 -17.47 35.19 -35.25
CA ARG A 119 -17.34 35.20 -36.69
C ARG A 119 -16.27 36.24 -37.03
N GLU A 120 -15.07 35.82 -37.39
CA GLU A 120 -14.31 36.50 -38.45
C GLU A 120 -15.26 36.45 -39.66
N GLY A 121 -15.90 37.54 -40.07
CA GLY A 121 -15.39 38.89 -40.23
C GLY A 121 -15.49 39.12 -41.73
N ASP A 122 -16.43 39.96 -42.14
CA ASP A 122 -16.64 40.41 -43.52
C ASP A 122 -15.31 40.64 -44.25
N HIS A 123 -15.17 40.12 -45.48
CA HIS A 123 -14.68 40.84 -46.67
C HIS A 123 -14.85 40.00 -47.94
#